data_AF-A0A1S4BZW1-F1
#
_entry.id   AF-A0A1S4BZW1-F1
#
_cell.length_a   1.000
_cell.length_b   1.000
_cell.length_c   1.000
_cell.angle_alpha   90.00
_cell.angle_beta   90.00
_cell.angle_gamma   90.00
#
_symmetry.space_group_name_H-M   'P 1'
#
loop_
_entity.id
_entity.type
_entity.pdbx_description
1 polymer ?
#
loop_
_entity_poly.entity_id
_entity_poly.type
_entity_poly.pdbx_seq_one_letter_code
_entity_poly.pdbx_strand_id
1 'polypeptide(L)'
;MALKLHHCHLQHLSKFTSASILLPNFQTLSISKLNGGITRVKSQKISSKIRKRRPISASVSPLDLTEDNIIQVLEDAKAELAQLFDNSVGITGKAELAEVDGPYVKLRLSGKFWHKRSTVVARLGNYLKQRIPEILEVDIEDEKQLDDSPANF
;
A
#
# COMPACT_ATOMS: atom_id res chain seq x y z
N MET A 1 21.55 49.21 -30.47
CA MET A 1 21.62 49.61 -29.05
C MET A 1 21.75 48.34 -28.22
N ALA A 2 22.98 48.04 -27.80
CA ALA A 2 23.32 46.86 -27.00
C ALA A 2 23.37 47.27 -25.53
N LEU A 3 22.69 46.54 -24.65
CA LEU A 3 22.97 46.52 -23.22
C LEU A 3 23.10 45.08 -22.74
N LYS A 4 24.01 44.93 -21.80
CA LYS A 4 24.87 43.78 -21.56
C LYS A 4 24.68 43.34 -20.11
N LEU A 5 24.63 42.02 -19.92
CA LEU A 5 24.90 41.22 -18.72
C LEU A 5 24.01 41.46 -17.47
N HIS A 6 23.55 40.37 -16.85
CA HIS A 6 24.06 39.94 -15.54
C HIS A 6 23.65 38.48 -15.26
N HIS A 7 24.68 37.67 -15.03
CA HIS A 7 24.64 36.31 -14.47
C HIS A 7 24.15 36.39 -13.01
N CYS A 8 23.20 35.54 -12.61
CA CYS A 8 22.93 35.23 -11.20
C CYS A 8 22.67 33.72 -11.04
N HIS A 9 23.73 33.00 -10.69
CA HIS A 9 23.74 31.67 -10.13
C HIS A 9 23.46 31.79 -8.63
N LEU A 10 22.41 31.13 -8.12
CA LEU A 10 22.21 30.99 -6.68
C LEU A 10 21.74 29.56 -6.35
N GLN A 11 22.67 28.81 -5.78
CA GLN A 11 22.44 27.54 -5.11
C GLN A 11 21.76 27.84 -3.76
N HIS A 12 20.65 27.18 -3.45
CA HIS A 12 20.21 27.06 -2.07
C HIS A 12 19.97 25.60 -1.69
N LEU A 13 20.96 25.11 -0.94
CA LEU A 13 21.06 23.83 -0.29
C LEU A 13 20.22 23.87 1.00
N SER A 14 19.01 23.31 0.99
CA SER A 14 18.26 23.09 2.23
C SER A 14 18.49 21.68 2.75
N LYS A 15 19.48 21.55 3.64
CA LYS A 15 19.65 20.42 4.55
C LYS A 15 18.48 20.44 5.55
N PHE A 16 17.63 19.43 5.54
CA PHE A 16 16.74 19.13 6.67
C PHE A 16 17.05 17.74 7.21
N THR A 17 18.02 17.77 8.13
CA THR A 17 18.13 17.02 9.38
C THR A 17 17.07 15.95 9.64
N SER A 18 17.57 14.72 9.67
CA SER A 18 17.00 13.55 10.35
C SER A 18 16.62 13.87 11.81
N ALA A 19 15.36 13.66 12.17
CA ALA A 19 14.92 13.61 13.56
C ALA A 19 14.22 12.28 13.80
N SER A 20 14.98 11.36 14.40
CA SER A 20 14.54 10.07 14.90
C SER A 20 13.45 10.28 15.97
N ILE A 21 12.23 9.84 15.68
CA ILE A 21 11.15 9.83 16.67
C ILE A 21 11.37 8.62 17.57
N LEU A 22 12.08 8.87 18.68
CA LEU A 22 12.19 7.96 19.80
C LEU A 22 10.84 7.90 20.54
N LEU A 23 10.31 6.69 20.70
CA LEU A 23 9.11 6.42 21.47
C LEU A 23 9.33 6.77 22.96
N PRO A 24 8.34 7.36 23.66
CA PRO A 24 8.43 7.54 25.10
C PRO A 24 8.16 6.22 25.83
N ASN A 25 9.15 5.87 26.66
CA ASN A 25 9.18 4.84 27.67
C ASN A 25 8.17 5.17 28.79
N PHE A 26 7.06 4.44 28.89
CA PHE A 26 6.12 4.60 30.00
C PHE A 26 6.63 3.84 31.23
N GLN A 27 7.30 4.57 32.12
CA GLN A 27 7.66 4.07 33.44
C GLN A 27 6.44 4.11 34.37
N THR A 28 6.13 2.95 34.94
CA THR A 28 5.08 2.69 35.92
C THR A 28 5.34 3.42 37.24
N LEU A 29 4.45 4.34 37.62
CA LEU A 29 4.40 4.91 38.95
C LEU A 29 3.46 4.08 39.85
N SER A 30 4.05 3.40 40.82
CA SER A 30 3.35 2.85 41.99
C SER A 30 3.01 3.98 42.95
N ILE A 31 1.71 4.15 43.25
CA ILE A 31 1.23 5.01 44.34
C ILE A 31 0.61 4.13 45.43
N SER A 32 1.21 4.21 46.61
CA SER A 32 0.76 3.57 47.84
C SER A 32 -0.27 4.43 48.58
N LYS A 33 -1.40 3.79 48.92
CA LYS A 33 -2.30 3.99 50.10
C LYS A 33 -2.63 5.42 50.54
N LEU A 34 -3.94 5.76 50.45
CA LEU A 34 -4.67 6.48 51.49
C LEU A 34 -6.08 5.89 51.68
N ASN A 35 -6.46 5.72 52.95
CA ASN A 35 -7.75 5.23 53.43
C ASN A 35 -8.82 6.33 53.37
N GLY A 36 -10.05 5.96 53.01
CA GLY A 36 -11.26 6.71 53.39
C GLY A 36 -12.40 6.63 52.38
N GLY A 37 -13.58 6.19 52.85
CA GLY A 37 -14.87 6.53 52.20
C GLY A 37 -15.52 5.44 51.37
N ILE A 38 -16.59 4.87 51.93
CA ILE A 38 -17.50 3.88 51.34
C ILE A 38 -18.26 4.48 50.14
N THR A 39 -18.08 3.92 48.95
CA THR A 39 -19.19 3.74 47.99
C THR A 39 -19.03 2.39 47.27
N ARG A 40 -20.01 1.51 47.45
CA ARG A 40 -20.08 0.15 46.91
C ARG A 40 -20.53 0.21 45.46
N VAL A 41 -19.62 0.45 44.52
CA VAL A 41 -19.91 0.37 43.09
C VAL A 41 -19.75 -1.08 42.65
N LYS A 42 -20.83 -1.66 42.09
CA LYS A 42 -20.88 -3.03 41.58
C LYS A 42 -19.75 -3.24 40.57
N SER A 43 -18.76 -4.06 40.94
CA SER A 43 -17.72 -4.56 40.04
C SER A 43 -18.37 -5.48 39.01
N GLN A 44 -18.83 -4.90 37.90
CA GLN A 44 -19.06 -5.67 36.69
C GLN A 44 -17.69 -6.15 36.22
N LYS A 45 -17.43 -7.44 36.45
CA LYS A 45 -16.36 -8.19 35.80
C LYS A 45 -16.61 -8.13 34.30
N ILE A 46 -16.14 -7.08 33.64
CA ILE A 46 -15.91 -7.07 32.21
C ILE A 46 -14.75 -8.02 32.02
N SER A 47 -15.11 -9.30 31.87
CA SER A 47 -14.23 -10.32 31.31
C SER A 47 -13.86 -9.80 29.93
N SER A 48 -12.75 -9.07 29.86
CA SER A 48 -12.05 -8.80 28.62
C SER A 48 -11.60 -10.17 28.14
N LYS A 49 -12.51 -10.82 27.41
CA LYS A 49 -12.24 -11.94 26.55
C LYS A 49 -11.24 -11.39 25.54
N ILE A 50 -9.97 -11.36 25.94
CA ILE A 50 -8.81 -11.11 25.11
C ILE A 50 -9.01 -12.08 23.97
N ARG A 51 -9.58 -11.55 22.89
CA ARG A 51 -9.70 -12.26 21.64
C ARG A 51 -8.25 -12.56 21.33
N LYS A 52 -7.86 -13.83 21.50
CA LYS A 52 -6.62 -14.38 20.98
C LYS A 52 -6.60 -13.93 19.53
N ARG A 53 -5.90 -12.83 19.25
CA ARG A 53 -5.59 -12.43 17.89
C ARG A 53 -4.73 -13.58 17.44
N ARG A 54 -5.33 -14.47 16.65
CA ARG A 54 -4.58 -15.47 15.92
C ARG A 54 -3.44 -14.70 15.26
N PRO A 55 -2.17 -15.11 15.44
CA PRO A 55 -1.14 -14.57 14.58
C PRO A 55 -1.65 -14.84 13.16
N ILE A 56 -1.80 -13.78 12.35
CA ILE A 56 -2.11 -13.91 10.92
C ILE A 56 -0.83 -14.44 10.29
N SER A 57 -0.50 -15.70 10.58
CA SER A 57 0.42 -16.48 9.78
C SER A 57 -0.44 -17.15 8.73
N ALA A 58 -1.01 -16.32 7.84
CA ALA A 58 -1.52 -16.82 6.58
C ALA A 58 -0.26 -17.14 5.76
N SER A 59 0.29 -18.34 5.95
CA SER A 59 1.26 -18.91 5.03
C SER A 59 0.50 -19.20 3.73
N VAL A 60 0.23 -18.14 2.99
CA VAL A 60 -0.30 -18.24 1.65
C VAL A 60 0.76 -18.96 0.85
N SER A 61 0.46 -20.18 0.40
CA SER A 61 1.42 -21.01 -0.33
C SER A 61 1.97 -20.20 -1.52
N PRO A 62 3.30 -20.11 -1.67
CA PRO A 62 3.89 -19.55 -2.88
C PRO A 62 3.37 -20.33 -4.10
N LEU A 63 2.97 -19.60 -5.14
CA LEU A 63 2.63 -20.20 -6.44
C LEU A 63 3.85 -20.09 -7.36
N ASP A 64 3.94 -21.03 -8.29
CA ASP A 64 4.94 -21.02 -9.36
C ASP A 64 4.59 -19.98 -10.42
N LEU A 65 5.60 -19.46 -11.12
CA LEU A 65 5.43 -18.47 -12.17
C LEU A 65 4.89 -19.09 -13.47
N THR A 66 3.58 -19.33 -13.51
CA THR A 66 2.85 -19.70 -14.73
C THR A 66 1.79 -18.67 -15.06
N GLU A 67 1.46 -18.51 -16.33
CA GLU A 67 0.44 -17.55 -16.80
C GLU A 67 -0.91 -17.76 -16.10
N ASP A 68 -1.36 -19.01 -15.99
CA ASP A 68 -2.61 -19.37 -15.30
C ASP A 68 -2.59 -18.94 -13.83
N ASN A 69 -1.48 -19.16 -13.13
CA ASN A 69 -1.32 -18.76 -11.73
C ASN A 69 -1.33 -17.24 -11.59
N ILE A 70 -0.68 -16.51 -12.50
CA ILE A 70 -0.67 -15.05 -12.50
C ILE A 70 -2.09 -14.51 -12.72
N ILE A 71 -2.83 -15.08 -13.67
CA ILE A 71 -4.23 -14.71 -13.92
C ILE A 71 -5.07 -14.94 -12.66
N GLN A 72 -4.94 -16.11 -12.02
CA GLN A 72 -5.64 -16.41 -10.78
C GLN A 72 -5.29 -15.42 -9.67
N VAL A 73 -4.01 -15.09 -9.50
CA VAL A 73 -3.54 -14.14 -8.48
C VAL A 73 -4.03 -12.72 -8.80
N LEU A 74 -4.13 -12.33 -10.08
CA LEU A 74 -4.71 -11.05 -10.48
C LEU A 74 -6.21 -10.98 -10.14
N GLU A 75 -6.96 -12.07 -10.31
CA GLU A 75 -8.36 -12.13 -9.90
C GLU A 75 -8.51 -12.04 -8.37
N ASP A 76 -7.69 -12.79 -7.62
CA ASP A 76 -7.63 -12.68 -6.16
C ASP A 76 -7.28 -11.24 -5.74
N ALA A 77 -6.34 -10.61 -6.43
CA ALA A 77 -5.92 -9.24 -6.17
C ALA A 77 -7.07 -8.24 -6.40
N LYS A 78 -7.92 -8.44 -7.41
CA LYS A 78 -9.10 -7.59 -7.64
C LYS A 78 -10.09 -7.68 -6.48
N ALA A 79 -10.24 -8.86 -5.87
CA ALA A 79 -11.10 -9.06 -4.71
C ALA A 79 -10.49 -8.45 -3.43
N GLU A 80 -9.20 -8.70 -3.17
CA GLU A 80 -8.49 -8.17 -1.99
C GLU A 80 -8.30 -6.66 -2.05
N LEU A 81 -8.02 -6.13 -3.24
CA LEU A 81 -7.88 -4.71 -3.52
C LEU A 81 -9.17 -4.12 -4.10
N ALA A 82 -10.35 -4.63 -3.70
CA ALA A 82 -11.64 -4.16 -4.20
C ALA A 82 -11.83 -2.63 -4.09
N GLN A 83 -11.15 -1.98 -3.14
CA GLN A 83 -11.12 -0.52 -3.00
C GLN A 83 -10.56 0.20 -4.24
N LEU A 84 -9.67 -0.44 -5.01
CA LEU A 84 -9.13 0.10 -6.26
C LEU A 84 -10.08 -0.09 -7.45
N PHE A 85 -10.98 -1.07 -7.38
CA PHE A 85 -11.81 -1.57 -8.48
C PHE A 85 -13.33 -1.46 -8.21
N ASP A 86 -13.75 -0.63 -7.26
CA ASP A 86 -15.17 -0.56 -6.84
C ASP A 86 -16.06 0.11 -7.89
N ASN A 87 -16.83 -0.71 -8.59
CA ASN A 87 -17.76 -0.28 -9.64
C ASN A 87 -18.88 0.66 -9.16
N SER A 88 -19.13 0.76 -7.84
CA SER A 88 -20.25 1.54 -7.28
C SER A 88 -20.13 3.04 -7.53
N VAL A 89 -18.91 3.56 -7.70
CA VAL A 89 -18.61 4.99 -7.89
C VAL A 89 -18.25 5.33 -9.34
N GLY A 90 -18.57 4.45 -10.30
CA GLY A 90 -18.24 4.67 -11.71
C GLY A 90 -16.78 4.42 -12.06
N ILE A 91 -16.06 3.68 -11.21
CA ILE A 91 -14.75 3.12 -11.54
C ILE A 91 -15.00 1.96 -12.52
N THR A 92 -14.37 2.03 -13.68
CA THR A 92 -14.41 0.99 -14.73
C THR A 92 -13.04 0.36 -14.93
N GLY A 93 -12.10 0.64 -14.02
CA GLY A 93 -10.74 0.15 -14.03
C GLY A 93 -10.68 -1.37 -14.11
N LYS A 94 -9.85 -1.90 -15.02
CA LYS A 94 -9.54 -3.33 -15.14
C LYS A 94 -8.04 -3.52 -15.27
N ALA A 95 -7.55 -4.60 -14.70
CA ALA A 95 -6.17 -5.04 -14.82
C ALA A 95 -6.16 -6.45 -15.42
N GLU A 96 -5.43 -6.64 -16.50
CA GLU A 96 -5.31 -7.90 -17.23
C GLU A 96 -3.83 -8.22 -17.46
N LEU A 97 -3.52 -9.50 -17.64
CA LEU A 97 -2.17 -9.95 -18.00
C LEU A 97 -1.95 -9.66 -19.50
N ALA A 98 -0.85 -9.01 -19.85
CA ALA A 98 -0.48 -8.75 -21.23
C ALA A 98 0.55 -9.77 -21.74
N GLU A 99 1.65 -9.91 -21.01
CA GLU A 99 2.77 -10.78 -21.39
C GLU A 99 3.56 -11.19 -20.13
N VAL A 100 4.19 -12.36 -20.20
CA VAL A 100 5.16 -12.84 -19.20
C VAL A 100 6.50 -13.04 -19.91
N ASP A 101 7.53 -12.30 -19.49
CA ASP A 101 8.88 -12.37 -20.04
C ASP A 101 9.87 -12.75 -18.93
N GLY A 102 10.13 -14.05 -18.80
CA GLY A 102 10.94 -14.58 -17.70
C GLY A 102 10.37 -14.12 -16.34
N PRO A 103 11.18 -13.54 -15.43
CA PRO A 103 10.72 -13.07 -14.12
C PRO A 103 10.00 -11.70 -14.16
N TYR A 104 9.73 -11.16 -15.35
CA TYR A 104 9.05 -9.89 -15.56
C TYR A 104 7.61 -10.13 -16.04
N VAL A 105 6.66 -9.44 -15.42
CA VAL A 105 5.24 -9.53 -15.78
C VAL A 105 4.77 -8.17 -16.30
N LYS A 106 4.22 -8.17 -17.52
CA LYS A 106 3.58 -6.99 -18.10
C LYS A 106 2.07 -7.06 -17.91
N LEU A 107 1.52 -6.01 -17.32
CA LEU A 107 0.09 -5.86 -17.13
C LEU A 107 -0.47 -4.84 -18.11
N ARG A 108 -1.75 -5.00 -18.43
CA ARG A 108 -2.52 -4.01 -19.16
C ARG A 108 -3.57 -3.42 -18.23
N LEU A 109 -3.60 -2.09 -18.15
CA LEU A 109 -4.62 -1.37 -17.40
C LEU A 109 -5.61 -0.73 -18.37
N SER A 110 -6.90 -0.88 -18.08
CA SER A 110 -7.98 -0.31 -18.88
C SER A 110 -8.99 0.41 -17.98
N GLY A 111 -9.73 1.36 -18.53
CA GLY A 111 -10.79 2.07 -17.81
C GLY A 111 -10.29 3.10 -16.80
N LYS A 112 -11.21 3.59 -15.96
CA LYS A 112 -10.96 4.68 -15.02
C LYS A 112 -10.69 4.17 -13.62
N PHE A 113 -9.60 4.66 -13.03
CA PHE A 113 -9.23 4.43 -11.63
C PHE A 113 -9.38 5.73 -10.84
N TRP A 114 -9.80 5.62 -9.57
CA TRP A 114 -9.83 6.77 -8.66
C TRP A 114 -8.42 7.19 -8.20
N HIS A 115 -7.49 6.23 -8.19
CA HIS A 115 -6.09 6.45 -7.86
C HIS A 115 -5.27 6.64 -9.13
N LYS A 116 -4.09 7.26 -8.99
CA LYS A 116 -3.07 7.27 -10.04
C LYS A 116 -2.76 5.84 -10.47
N ARG A 117 -2.65 5.59 -11.77
CA ARG A 117 -2.35 4.25 -12.30
C ARG A 117 -1.04 3.69 -11.79
N SER A 118 -0.03 4.54 -11.58
CA SER A 118 1.23 4.13 -10.95
C SER A 118 1.04 3.50 -9.56
N THR A 119 0.11 4.01 -8.76
CA THR A 119 -0.24 3.43 -7.46
C THR A 119 -0.94 2.08 -7.63
N VAL A 120 -1.82 1.94 -8.63
CA VAL A 120 -2.51 0.67 -8.92
C VAL A 120 -1.49 -0.42 -9.30
N VAL A 121 -0.54 -0.09 -10.18
CA VAL A 121 0.56 -1.00 -10.56
C VAL A 121 1.40 -1.38 -9.37
N ALA A 122 1.81 -0.41 -8.54
CA ALA A 122 2.62 -0.69 -7.36
C ALA A 122 1.90 -1.63 -6.37
N ARG A 123 0.59 -1.48 -6.19
CA ARG A 123 -0.22 -2.34 -5.32
C ARG A 123 -0.37 -3.75 -5.88
N LEU A 124 -0.69 -3.87 -7.17
CA LEU A 124 -0.78 -5.15 -7.86
C LEU A 124 0.57 -5.87 -7.88
N GLY A 125 1.64 -5.17 -8.23
CA GLY A 125 2.99 -5.71 -8.24
C GLY A 125 3.43 -6.17 -6.85
N ASN A 126 3.12 -5.42 -5.80
CA ASN A 126 3.40 -5.87 -4.43
C ASN A 126 2.59 -7.12 -4.06
N TYR A 127 1.32 -7.21 -4.48
CA TYR A 127 0.49 -8.40 -4.23
C TYR A 127 1.02 -9.63 -4.98
N LEU A 128 1.38 -9.46 -6.26
CA LEU A 128 1.97 -10.51 -7.09
C LEU A 128 3.27 -11.04 -6.50
N LYS A 129 4.19 -10.17 -6.08
CA LYS A 129 5.47 -10.57 -5.44
C LYS A 129 5.26 -11.30 -4.11
N GLN A 130 4.18 -11.00 -3.38
CA GLN A 130 3.85 -11.71 -2.15
C GLN A 130 3.33 -13.13 -2.40
N ARG A 131 2.64 -13.35 -3.53
CA ARG A 131 2.04 -14.65 -3.89
C ARG A 131 2.99 -15.51 -4.72
N ILE A 132 3.79 -14.90 -5.58
CA ILE A 132 4.74 -15.52 -6.50
C ILE A 132 6.09 -14.83 -6.29
N PRO A 133 6.92 -15.32 -5.35
CA PRO A 133 8.21 -14.69 -5.02
C PRO A 133 9.26 -14.78 -6.13
N GLU A 134 9.00 -15.56 -7.19
CA GLU A 134 9.83 -15.64 -8.39
C GLU A 134 9.78 -14.37 -9.26
N ILE A 135 8.70 -13.57 -9.14
CA ILE A 135 8.56 -12.30 -9.87
C ILE A 135 9.54 -11.27 -9.33
N LEU A 136 10.40 -10.75 -10.20
CA LEU A 136 11.32 -9.66 -9.85
C LEU A 136 10.66 -8.30 -10.01
N GLU A 137 9.93 -8.10 -11.11
CA GLU A 137 9.37 -6.81 -11.49
C GLU A 137 8.04 -6.95 -12.23
N VAL A 138 7.16 -5.97 -12.01
CA VAL A 138 5.84 -5.88 -12.64
C VAL A 138 5.73 -4.49 -13.23
N ASP A 139 5.49 -4.42 -14.53
CA ASP A 139 5.38 -3.16 -15.27
C ASP A 139 4.14 -3.18 -16.18
N ILE A 140 3.89 -2.08 -16.87
CA ILE A 140 2.81 -1.96 -17.85
C ILE A 140 3.33 -2.20 -19.26
N GLU A 141 2.51 -2.86 -20.09
CA GLU A 141 2.80 -3.10 -21.51
C GLU A 141 3.16 -1.80 -22.26
N ASP A 142 2.32 -0.77 -22.13
CA ASP A 142 2.56 0.55 -22.70
C ASP A 142 2.75 1.59 -21.60
N GLU A 143 3.93 2.21 -21.54
CA GLU A 143 4.20 3.33 -20.62
C GLU A 143 3.18 4.47 -20.76
N LYS A 144 2.60 4.64 -21.95
CA LYS A 144 1.56 5.64 -22.20
C LYS A 144 0.32 5.39 -21.34
N GLN A 145 -0.02 4.14 -21.04
CA GLN A 145 -1.16 3.82 -20.17
C GLN A 145 -1.01 4.40 -18.76
N LEU A 146 0.19 4.76 -18.31
CA LEU A 146 0.39 5.44 -17.03
C LEU A 146 -0.04 6.92 -17.03
N ASP A 147 -0.30 7.52 -18.20
CA ASP A 147 -0.82 8.88 -18.32
C ASP A 147 -2.32 8.92 -17.96
N ASP A 148 -2.65 9.68 -16.92
CA ASP A 148 -4.01 9.92 -16.41
C ASP A 148 -4.81 10.96 -17.25
N SER A 149 -4.35 11.24 -18.46
CA SER A 149 -5.04 12.12 -19.41
C SER A 149 -6.34 11.50 -19.95
N PRO A 150 -7.39 12.31 -20.20
CA PRO A 150 -8.69 11.85 -20.69
C PRO A 150 -8.66 11.03 -21.99
N ALA A 151 -7.60 11.19 -22.78
CA ALA A 151 -7.40 10.49 -24.04
C ALA A 151 -7.03 9.00 -23.89
N ASN A 152 -6.69 8.54 -22.68
CA ASN A 152 -6.20 7.18 -22.40
C ASN A 152 -7.15 6.33 -21.55
N PHE A 153 -8.41 6.75 -21.35
CA PHE A 153 -9.42 6.01 -20.58
C PHE A 153 -10.36 5.20 -21.46
#